data_AF-A0A7C7J9J9-F1
#
_entry.id   AF-A0A7C7J9J9-F1
#
_cell.length_a   1.000
_cell.length_b   1.000
_cell.length_c   1.000
_cell.angle_alpha   90.00
_cell.angle_beta   90.00
_cell.angle_gamma   90.00
#
_symmetry.space_group_name_H-M   'P 1'
#
loop_
_entity.id
_entity.type
_entity.pdbx_description
1 polymer ?
#
loop_
_entity_poly.entity_id
_entity_poly.type
_entity_poly.pdbx_seq_one_letter_code
_entity_poly.pdbx_strand_id
1 'polypeptide(L)'
;MGVFNRDQPWTGLGVVLFVFALDFVLHIVFAAQGWDFLFRLVAIEIAIIVHAFGPLVVLIGGQRGEDDRVRAMKYGLMLALPLTIGYWWAVNDMSWSDWLVATILIPLAVHASLWNRHSWLASLFYAEKG
;
A
#
# COMPACT_ATOMS: atom_id res chain seq x y z
N MET A 1 -20.39 4.04 20.50
CA MET A 1 -20.67 4.09 19.04
C MET A 1 -19.35 3.97 18.31
N GLY A 2 -19.06 2.82 17.70
CA GLY A 2 -17.80 2.59 16.98
C GLY A 2 -17.83 3.32 15.64
N VAL A 3 -17.04 4.38 15.50
CA VAL A 3 -16.99 5.24 14.29
C VAL A 3 -16.39 4.52 13.08
N PHE A 4 -15.75 3.37 13.29
CA PHE A 4 -15.18 2.55 12.22
C PHE A 4 -15.86 1.18 12.18
N ASN A 5 -16.66 0.95 11.14
CA ASN A 5 -17.16 -0.38 10.82
C ASN A 5 -15.97 -1.23 10.34
N ARG A 6 -15.42 -2.05 11.24
CA ARG A 6 -14.24 -2.91 10.97
C ARG A 6 -14.54 -4.08 10.05
N ASP A 7 -15.80 -4.23 9.63
CA ASP A 7 -16.27 -5.29 8.75
C ASP A 7 -16.20 -4.86 7.27
N GLN A 8 -15.64 -3.68 6.97
CA GLN A 8 -15.56 -3.14 5.62
C GLN A 8 -14.13 -2.67 5.28
N PRO A 9 -13.68 -2.82 4.02
CA PRO A 9 -12.32 -2.45 3.61
C PRO A 9 -12.10 -0.94 3.49
N TRP A 10 -13.18 -0.15 3.48
CA TRP A 10 -13.18 1.25 3.04
C TRP A 10 -12.34 2.18 3.90
N THR A 11 -12.32 1.98 5.23
CA THR A 11 -11.51 2.83 6.11
C THR A 11 -10.03 2.67 5.81
N GLY A 12 -9.54 1.43 5.70
CA GLY A 12 -8.15 1.17 5.36
C GLY A 12 -7.79 1.71 3.97
N LEU A 13 -8.66 1.48 2.97
CA LEU A 13 -8.49 2.00 1.61
C LEU A 13 -8.39 3.53 1.60
N GLY A 14 -9.33 4.20 2.27
CA GLY A 14 -9.39 5.66 2.32
C GLY A 14 -8.15 6.27 2.99
N VAL A 15 -7.71 5.71 4.11
CA VAL A 15 -6.53 6.22 4.82
C VAL A 15 -5.26 6.01 4.01
N VAL A 16 -5.03 4.81 3.45
CA VAL A 16 -3.82 4.54 2.66
C VAL A 16 -3.80 5.39 1.38
N LEU A 17 -4.94 5.54 0.69
CA LEU A 17 -5.05 6.45 -0.46
C LEU A 17 -4.77 7.90 -0.09
N PHE A 18 -5.27 8.35 1.06
CA PHE A 18 -5.05 9.71 1.51
C PHE A 18 -3.56 9.97 1.82
N VAL A 19 -2.91 9.06 2.53
CA VAL A 19 -1.46 9.15 2.81
C VAL A 19 -0.67 9.13 1.52
N PHE A 20 -0.96 8.20 0.61
CA PHE A 20 -0.34 8.16 -0.73
C PHE A 20 -0.50 9.50 -1.48
N ALA A 21 -1.70 10.10 -1.46
CA ALA A 21 -1.96 11.34 -2.16
C ALA A 21 -1.18 12.52 -1.55
N LEU A 22 -1.06 12.57 -0.21
CA LEU A 22 -0.23 13.54 0.47
C LEU A 22 1.24 13.39 0.10
N ASP A 23 1.77 12.17 0.17
CA ASP A 23 3.15 11.86 -0.18
C ASP A 23 3.43 12.21 -1.65
N PHE A 24 2.50 11.90 -2.55
CA PHE A 24 2.65 12.26 -3.97
C PHE A 24 2.74 13.78 -4.19
N VAL A 25 1.92 14.58 -3.48
CA VAL A 25 2.01 16.04 -3.53
C VAL A 25 3.33 16.53 -2.93
N LEU A 26 3.73 15.99 -1.78
CA LEU A 26 4.99 16.33 -1.13
C LEU A 26 6.20 16.00 -2.02
N HIS A 27 6.18 14.87 -2.70
CA HIS A 27 7.20 14.46 -3.66
C HIS A 27 7.38 15.51 -4.77
N ILE A 28 6.28 16.03 -5.34
CA ILE A 28 6.34 17.10 -6.36
C ILE A 28 6.88 18.40 -5.76
N VAL A 29 6.39 18.81 -4.58
CA VAL A 29 6.82 20.05 -3.93
C VAL A 29 8.31 20.00 -3.57
N PHE A 30 8.77 18.90 -2.98
CA PHE A 30 10.18 18.74 -2.58
C PHE A 30 11.11 18.70 -3.79
N ALA A 31 10.69 18.07 -4.89
CA ALA A 31 11.43 18.12 -6.16
C ALA A 31 11.52 19.56 -6.69
N ALA A 32 10.41 20.31 -6.68
CA ALA A 32 10.37 21.68 -7.15
C ALA A 32 11.20 22.66 -6.30
N GLN A 33 11.36 22.38 -5.00
CA GLN A 33 12.18 23.18 -4.07
C GLN A 33 13.65 22.73 -4.00
N GLY A 34 14.03 21.63 -4.65
CA GLY A 34 15.39 21.07 -4.59
C GLY A 34 15.76 20.46 -3.22
N TRP A 35 14.77 19.99 -2.45
CA TRP A 35 14.99 19.39 -1.14
C TRP A 35 15.26 17.88 -1.25
N ASP A 36 16.44 17.53 -1.77
CA ASP A 36 16.81 16.16 -2.18
C ASP A 36 16.60 15.09 -1.11
N PHE A 37 16.94 15.40 0.16
CA PHE A 37 16.76 14.45 1.25
C PHE A 37 15.27 14.12 1.48
N LEU A 38 14.43 15.15 1.59
CA LEU A 38 12.99 14.98 1.84
C LEU A 38 12.30 14.36 0.62
N PHE A 39 12.71 14.74 -0.59
CA PHE A 39 12.26 14.11 -1.83
C PHE A 39 12.49 12.60 -1.82
N ARG A 40 13.72 12.16 -1.50
CA ARG A 40 14.07 10.74 -1.45
C ARG A 40 13.33 10.00 -0.34
N LEU A 41 13.16 10.62 0.82
CA LEU A 41 12.41 10.04 1.94
C LEU A 41 10.98 9.72 1.52
N VAL A 42 10.27 10.71 0.96
CA VAL A 42 8.89 10.52 0.51
C VAL A 42 8.80 9.56 -0.68
N ALA A 43 9.78 9.56 -1.59
CA ALA A 43 9.83 8.57 -2.67
C ALA A 43 9.95 7.13 -2.15
N ILE A 44 10.66 6.90 -1.05
CA ILE A 44 10.75 5.59 -0.38
C ILE A 44 9.41 5.24 0.29
N GLU A 45 8.76 6.20 0.94
CA GLU A 45 7.44 6.01 1.55
C GLU A 45 6.39 5.61 0.50
N ILE A 46 6.32 6.34 -0.62
CA ILE A 46 5.47 6.00 -1.77
C ILE A 46 5.79 4.58 -2.26
N ALA A 47 7.08 4.22 -2.39
CA ALA A 47 7.47 2.88 -2.80
C ALA A 47 6.87 1.83 -1.87
N ILE A 48 6.99 2.00 -0.55
CA ILE A 48 6.42 1.06 0.43
C ILE A 48 4.90 0.99 0.24
N ILE A 49 4.22 2.13 0.10
CA ILE A 49 2.77 2.18 -0.03
C ILE A 49 2.28 1.46 -1.29
N VAL A 50 2.85 1.75 -2.46
CA VAL A 50 2.37 1.17 -3.73
C VAL A 50 2.62 -0.34 -3.82
N HIS A 51 3.74 -0.83 -3.26
CA HIS A 51 4.07 -2.25 -3.29
C HIS A 51 3.32 -3.05 -2.20
N ALA A 52 3.02 -2.43 -1.05
CA ALA A 52 2.36 -3.07 0.09
C ALA A 52 0.93 -2.55 0.35
N PHE A 53 0.26 -2.03 -0.69
CA PHE A 53 -1.01 -1.32 -0.54
C PHE A 53 -2.08 -2.14 0.19
N GLY A 54 -2.41 -3.34 -0.29
CA GLY A 54 -3.40 -4.23 0.35
C GLY A 54 -3.05 -4.60 1.79
N PRO A 55 -1.80 -5.04 2.09
CA PRO A 55 -1.36 -5.26 3.46
C PRO A 55 -1.53 -4.04 4.38
N LEU A 56 -1.19 -2.84 3.91
CA LEU A 56 -1.37 -1.61 4.68
C LEU A 56 -2.86 -1.30 4.91
N VAL A 57 -3.72 -1.55 3.92
CA VAL A 57 -5.17 -1.43 4.05
C VAL A 57 -5.71 -2.35 5.15
N VAL A 58 -5.24 -3.60 5.20
CA VAL A 58 -5.63 -4.56 6.26
C VAL A 58 -5.12 -4.11 7.63
N LEU A 59 -3.85 -3.68 7.69
CA LEU A 59 -3.21 -3.24 8.93
C LEU A 59 -3.92 -2.01 9.54
N ILE A 60 -4.21 -1.01 8.71
CA ILE A 60 -4.83 0.26 9.14
C ILE A 60 -6.34 0.10 9.35
N GLY A 61 -7.01 -0.65 8.46
CA GLY A 61 -8.44 -0.88 8.55
C GLY A 61 -8.85 -1.79 9.71
N GLY A 62 -7.96 -2.67 10.16
CA GLY A 62 -8.17 -3.52 11.33
C GLY A 62 -9.25 -4.58 11.14
N GLN A 63 -9.43 -5.07 9.90
CA GLN A 63 -10.44 -6.06 9.55
C GLN A 63 -10.25 -7.34 10.36
N ARG A 64 -11.32 -7.79 11.03
CA ARG A 64 -11.26 -8.95 11.94
C ARG A 64 -11.61 -10.26 11.25
N GLY A 65 -12.64 -10.26 10.40
CA GLY A 65 -13.08 -11.43 9.65
C GLY A 65 -12.12 -11.79 8.52
N GLU A 66 -11.97 -13.08 8.24
CA GLU A 66 -11.14 -13.56 7.12
C GLU A 66 -11.63 -12.98 5.79
N ASP A 67 -12.93 -13.10 5.49
CA ASP A 67 -13.55 -12.56 4.27
C ASP A 67 -13.32 -11.05 4.08
N ASP A 68 -13.33 -10.28 5.17
CA ASP A 68 -13.09 -8.83 5.14
C ASP A 68 -11.64 -8.52 4.77
N ARG A 69 -10.70 -9.29 5.31
CA ARG A 69 -9.28 -9.19 4.95
C ARG A 69 -9.05 -9.61 3.50
N VAL A 70 -9.72 -10.67 3.03
CA VAL A 70 -9.66 -11.08 1.62
C VAL A 70 -10.13 -9.95 0.71
N ARG A 71 -11.27 -9.33 1.04
CA ARG A 71 -11.80 -8.18 0.29
C ARG A 71 -10.82 -7.00 0.30
N ALA A 72 -10.29 -6.64 1.46
CA ALA A 72 -9.29 -5.58 1.60
C ALA A 72 -8.03 -5.83 0.77
N MET A 73 -7.48 -7.05 0.85
CA MET A 73 -6.32 -7.46 0.04
C MET A 73 -6.62 -7.43 -1.46
N LYS A 74 -7.80 -7.89 -1.89
CA LYS A 74 -8.20 -7.87 -3.29
C LYS A 74 -8.29 -6.45 -3.86
N TYR A 75 -9.01 -5.56 -3.18
CA TYR A 75 -9.14 -4.17 -3.62
C TYR A 75 -7.82 -3.42 -3.54
N GLY A 76 -7.02 -3.67 -2.49
CA GLY A 76 -5.69 -3.10 -2.36
C GLY A 76 -4.76 -3.54 -3.48
N LEU A 77 -4.77 -4.82 -3.86
CA LEU A 77 -3.98 -5.32 -4.99
C LEU A 77 -4.41 -4.67 -6.31
N MET A 78 -5.71 -4.52 -6.56
CA MET A 78 -6.22 -3.86 -7.76
C MET A 78 -5.69 -2.42 -7.90
N LEU A 79 -5.49 -1.71 -6.79
CA LEU A 79 -4.88 -0.37 -6.78
C LEU A 79 -3.36 -0.43 -6.87
N ALA A 80 -2.72 -1.37 -6.17
CA ALA A 80 -1.26 -1.54 -6.16
C ALA A 80 -0.67 -1.75 -7.55
N LEU A 81 -1.36 -2.49 -8.42
CA LEU A 81 -0.87 -2.83 -9.77
C LEU A 81 -0.61 -1.58 -10.64
N PRO A 82 -1.59 -0.71 -10.94
CA PRO A 82 -1.33 0.50 -11.72
C PRO A 82 -0.45 1.51 -10.96
N LEU A 83 -0.58 1.62 -9.63
CA LEU A 83 0.24 2.55 -8.83
C LEU A 83 1.72 2.18 -8.85
N THR A 84 2.05 0.89 -8.84
CA THR A 84 3.44 0.42 -8.94
C THR A 84 4.06 0.76 -10.29
N ILE A 85 3.32 0.56 -11.39
CA ILE A 85 3.79 0.97 -12.73
C ILE A 85 4.03 2.49 -12.76
N GLY A 86 3.09 3.27 -12.24
CA GLY A 86 3.21 4.73 -12.18
C GLY A 86 4.40 5.20 -11.35
N TYR A 87 4.66 4.57 -10.21
CA TYR A 87 5.83 4.86 -9.38
C TYR A 87 7.13 4.60 -10.14
N TRP A 88 7.30 3.42 -10.71
CA TRP A 88 8.53 3.09 -11.44
C TRP A 88 8.69 3.90 -12.72
N TRP A 89 7.60 4.29 -13.38
CA TRP A 89 7.65 5.25 -14.48
C TRP A 89 8.19 6.61 -14.03
N ALA A 90 7.71 7.12 -12.89
CA ALA A 90 8.20 8.38 -12.33
C ALA A 90 9.69 8.29 -11.93
N VAL A 91 10.12 7.17 -11.36
CA VAL A 91 11.54 6.90 -11.02
C VAL A 91 12.40 6.72 -12.29
N ASN A 92 11.84 6.19 -13.37
CA ASN A 92 12.51 6.00 -14.66
C ASN A 92 12.46 7.27 -15.53
N ASP A 93 12.66 8.44 -14.91
CA ASP A 93 12.66 9.76 -15.57
C ASP A 93 11.42 10.00 -16.45
N MET A 94 10.26 9.48 -16.04
CA MET A 94 9.00 9.59 -16.78
C MET A 94 9.07 8.99 -18.20
N SER A 95 9.97 8.03 -18.42
CA SER A 95 10.16 7.35 -19.70
C SER A 95 9.57 5.93 -19.68
N TRP A 96 8.98 5.51 -20.80
CA TRP A 96 8.41 4.18 -20.94
C TRP A 96 9.50 3.15 -21.28
N SER A 97 9.45 1.99 -20.63
CA SER A 97 10.30 0.84 -20.91
C SER A 97 9.56 -0.46 -20.61
N ASP A 98 9.88 -1.53 -21.32
CA ASP A 98 9.18 -2.82 -21.24
C ASP A 98 9.23 -3.42 -19.83
N TRP A 99 10.31 -3.18 -19.08
CA TRP A 99 10.47 -3.69 -17.72
C TRP A 99 9.49 -3.06 -16.72
N LEU A 100 8.90 -1.89 -17.02
CA LEU A 100 7.91 -1.25 -16.16
C LEU A 100 6.69 -2.15 -15.95
N VAL A 101 6.29 -2.91 -16.97
CA VAL A 101 5.18 -3.87 -16.85
C VAL A 101 5.55 -5.00 -15.90
N ALA A 102 6.82 -5.44 -15.89
CA ALA A 102 7.28 -6.50 -14.99
C ALA A 102 7.27 -6.07 -13.50
N THR A 103 7.22 -4.76 -13.21
CA THR A 103 7.18 -4.26 -11.82
C THR A 103 5.91 -4.67 -11.07
N ILE A 104 4.82 -5.02 -11.78
CA ILE A 104 3.61 -5.57 -11.15
C ILE A 104 3.86 -6.87 -10.38
N LEU A 105 4.95 -7.57 -10.67
CA LEU A 105 5.34 -8.77 -9.95
C LEU A 105 5.70 -8.47 -8.48
N ILE A 106 6.12 -7.24 -8.18
CA ILE A 106 6.49 -6.82 -6.82
C ILE A 106 5.25 -6.80 -5.90
N PRO A 107 4.17 -6.04 -6.16
CA PRO A 107 2.99 -6.08 -5.30
C PRO A 107 2.36 -7.47 -5.29
N LEU A 108 2.38 -8.23 -6.39
CA LEU A 108 1.90 -9.62 -6.41
C LEU A 108 2.69 -10.49 -5.41
N ALA A 109 4.02 -10.42 -5.43
CA ALA A 109 4.87 -11.16 -4.50
C ALA A 109 4.65 -10.74 -3.05
N VAL A 110 4.53 -9.43 -2.78
CA VAL A 110 4.26 -8.92 -1.42
C VAL A 110 2.93 -9.43 -0.90
N HIS A 111 1.85 -9.31 -1.69
CA HIS A 111 0.52 -9.76 -1.30
C HIS A 111 0.46 -11.28 -1.11
N ALA A 112 1.07 -12.06 -2.02
CA ALA A 112 1.14 -13.53 -1.90
C ALA A 112 1.97 -13.98 -0.68
N SER A 113 3.09 -13.31 -0.40
CA SER A 113 3.94 -13.64 0.74
C SER A 113 3.23 -13.40 2.08
N LEU A 114 2.43 -12.34 2.16
CA LEU A 114 1.70 -11.97 3.36
C LEU A 114 0.41 -12.77 3.52
N TRP A 115 -0.24 -13.15 2.41
CA TRP A 115 -1.31 -14.15 2.42
C TRP A 115 -0.85 -15.47 3.05
N ASN A 116 0.31 -15.98 2.64
CA ASN A 116 0.87 -17.22 3.21
C ASN A 116 1.30 -17.06 4.68
N ARG A 117 1.66 -15.84 5.11
CA ARG A 117 2.07 -15.52 6.50
C ARG A 117 0.91 -15.10 7.42
N HIS A 118 -0.30 -14.96 6.89
CA HIS A 118 -1.47 -14.56 7.69
C HIS A 118 -1.89 -15.59 8.76
N SER A 119 -1.29 -16.79 8.78
CA SER A 119 -1.35 -17.71 9.93
C SER A 119 -0.60 -17.19 11.17
N TRP A 120 0.51 -16.47 11.01
CA TRP A 120 1.44 -16.12 12.11
C TRP A 120 1.32 -14.64 12.57
N LEU A 121 0.99 -13.71 11.66
CA LEU A 121 0.84 -12.29 12.02
C LEU A 121 -0.52 -12.10 12.69
N ALA A 122 -1.51 -12.92 12.29
CA ALA A 122 -2.75 -13.04 13.02
C ALA A 122 -2.53 -13.60 14.44
N SER A 123 -1.50 -14.40 14.73
CA SER A 123 -1.24 -14.74 16.13
C SER A 123 -0.60 -13.59 16.91
N LEU A 124 0.24 -12.74 16.29
CA LEU A 124 0.89 -11.61 16.97
C LEU A 124 -0.08 -10.48 17.37
N PHE A 125 -1.12 -10.22 16.55
CA PHE A 125 -2.11 -9.18 16.84
C PHE A 125 -3.40 -9.70 17.53
N TYR A 126 -3.57 -11.02 17.64
CA TYR A 126 -4.78 -11.65 18.20
C TYR A 126 -4.49 -12.60 19.39
N ALA A 127 -3.27 -12.58 19.96
CA ALA A 127 -2.91 -13.35 21.15
C ALA A 127 -3.60 -12.91 22.45
N GLU A 128 -4.45 -11.88 22.46
CA GLU A 128 -5.26 -11.55 23.64
C GLU A 128 -6.72 -11.31 23.27
N LYS A 129 -7.51 -12.39 23.42
CA LYS A 129 -8.73 -12.49 24.23
C LYS A 129 -9.52 -13.73 23.78
N GLY A 130 -9.07 -14.89 24.26
CA GLY A 130 -9.98 -15.96 24.64
C GLY A 130 -10.66 -15.59 25.96
#